data_AF-A6W3B8-F1
#
_entry.id   AF-A6W3B8-F1
#
_cell.length_a   1.000
_cell.length_b   1.000
_cell.length_c   1.000
_cell.angle_alpha   90.00
_cell.angle_beta   90.00
_cell.angle_gamma   90.00
#
_symmetry.space_group_name_H-M   'P 1'
#
loop_
_entity.id
_entity.type
_entity.pdbx_description
1 polymer ?
#
loop_
_entity_poly.entity_id
_entity_poly.type
_entity_poly.pdbx_seq_one_letter_code
_entity_poly.pdbx_strand_id
1 'polypeptide(L)'
;MKKLQLVSAMSLALGTLVFSGMASAAVVGESSNTNYVKVGTATVNGGPHTSGGAGIGVNATGIDKLVNFQGLTAYGAKDAQDVYTLNFPYTGSPTSHDNLGVFNFAQVGTSDVWVGEWSAYGTSGDSTRTVYYAGANADTSVPTSGTATYTVVGINNYDGTAASLLNGTLTADFAAATLTGSIANTNGFAVNVGTAAINSDASVSGSNATATQSGSLVAYNGDVSAQFYNGQADLAGLVDFAGTEYDTAFGGSKD
;
A
#
# COMPACT_ATOMS: atom_id res chain seq x y z
N MET A 1 64.18 47.06 -24.80
CA MET A 1 64.39 45.71 -24.23
C MET A 1 63.49 45.54 -23.02
N LYS A 2 62.75 44.42 -22.97
CA LYS A 2 61.95 43.88 -21.84
C LYS A 2 60.67 44.65 -21.46
N LYS A 3 59.52 44.04 -21.18
CA LYS A 3 58.92 42.71 -21.41
C LYS A 3 57.44 42.87 -20.98
N LEU A 4 56.54 42.15 -21.66
CA LEU A 4 55.16 41.75 -21.30
C LEU A 4 54.85 41.76 -19.79
N GLN A 5 53.62 42.06 -19.39
CA GLN A 5 52.66 41.04 -18.89
C GLN A 5 51.21 41.54 -18.99
N LEU A 6 50.40 40.83 -19.78
CA LEU A 6 48.93 40.86 -19.73
C LEU A 6 48.48 40.33 -18.36
N VAL A 7 47.60 41.06 -17.67
CA VAL A 7 46.84 40.51 -16.55
C VAL A 7 45.51 40.01 -17.10
N SER A 8 45.41 38.69 -17.23
CA SER A 8 44.20 37.95 -17.54
C SER A 8 43.28 37.98 -16.32
N ALA A 9 42.12 38.62 -16.43
CA ALA A 9 41.07 38.54 -15.43
C ALA A 9 40.32 37.20 -15.60
N MET A 10 40.78 36.18 -14.88
CA MET A 10 40.10 34.89 -14.81
C MET A 10 38.95 35.02 -13.80
N SER A 11 37.75 35.34 -14.28
CA SER A 11 36.52 35.32 -13.50
C SER A 11 36.21 33.87 -13.09
N LEU A 12 36.40 33.56 -11.82
CA LEU A 12 36.06 32.28 -11.21
C LEU A 12 34.52 32.23 -11.02
N ALA A 13 33.83 31.57 -11.95
CA ALA A 13 32.40 31.29 -11.80
C ALA A 13 32.24 30.23 -10.70
N LEU A 14 31.83 30.65 -9.49
CA LEU A 14 31.30 29.75 -8.47
C LEU A 14 29.93 29.26 -8.97
N GLY A 15 29.92 28.12 -9.66
CA GLY A 15 28.69 27.38 -9.93
C GLY A 15 28.10 26.92 -8.60
N THR A 16 26.98 27.51 -8.19
CA THR A 16 26.16 26.98 -7.11
C THR A 16 25.65 25.61 -7.54
N LEU A 17 26.24 24.54 -6.99
CA LEU A 17 25.63 23.23 -6.95
C LEU A 17 24.34 23.36 -6.14
N VAL A 18 23.22 23.55 -6.84
CA VAL A 18 21.91 23.38 -6.24
C VAL A 18 21.81 21.88 -5.98
N PHE A 19 22.11 21.46 -4.76
CA PHE A 19 21.60 20.20 -4.25
C PHE A 19 20.08 20.36 -4.25
N SER A 20 19.41 19.89 -5.30
CA SER A 20 18.02 19.48 -5.18
C SER A 20 18.03 18.43 -4.08
N GLY A 21 17.71 18.84 -2.85
CA GLY A 21 17.45 17.90 -1.78
C GLY A 21 16.46 16.91 -2.35
N MET A 22 16.86 15.65 -2.45
CA MET A 22 15.90 14.58 -2.62
C MET A 22 15.05 14.68 -1.36
N ALA A 23 13.90 15.33 -1.45
CA ALA A 23 12.88 15.19 -0.44
C ALA A 23 12.71 13.68 -0.30
N SER A 24 12.96 13.14 0.90
CA SER A 24 12.66 11.74 1.17
C SER A 24 11.24 11.52 0.68
N ALA A 25 11.06 10.64 -0.31
CA ALA A 25 9.76 10.34 -0.84
C ALA A 25 8.89 9.90 0.34
N ALA A 26 7.83 10.66 0.63
CA ALA A 26 7.00 10.38 1.78
C ALA A 26 6.41 8.98 1.62
N VAL A 27 6.61 8.14 2.63
CA VAL A 27 5.88 6.87 2.71
C VAL A 27 4.54 7.18 3.34
N VAL A 28 3.48 6.98 2.57
CA VAL A 28 2.09 7.18 3.02
C VAL A 28 1.37 5.86 2.93
N GLY A 29 0.51 5.61 3.91
CA GLY A 29 -0.25 4.38 4.04
C GLY A 29 -1.21 4.46 5.21
N GLU A 30 -2.12 3.51 5.29
CA GLU A 30 -3.08 3.39 6.38
C GLU A 30 -3.28 1.93 6.77
N SER A 31 -3.77 1.72 7.99
CA SER A 31 -4.21 0.44 8.50
C SER A 31 -5.53 0.60 9.24
N SER A 32 -6.44 -0.35 9.01
CA SER A 32 -7.74 -0.44 9.70
C SER A 32 -7.60 -0.61 11.23
N ASN A 33 -6.47 -1.11 11.72
CA ASN A 33 -6.25 -1.27 13.16
C ASN A 33 -4.78 -1.11 13.58
N THR A 34 -4.44 0.11 13.98
CA THR A 34 -3.09 0.49 14.40
C THR A 34 -2.62 -0.12 15.72
N ASN A 35 -3.49 -0.80 16.47
CA ASN A 35 -3.07 -1.58 17.64
C ASN A 35 -2.36 -2.88 17.25
N TYR A 36 -2.66 -3.41 16.07
CA TYR A 36 -2.11 -4.66 15.56
C TYR A 36 -1.07 -4.43 14.48
N VAL A 37 -1.37 -3.56 13.51
CA VAL A 37 -0.50 -3.28 12.37
C VAL A 37 -0.31 -1.79 12.20
N LYS A 38 0.94 -1.36 12.09
CA LYS A 38 1.27 0.02 11.72
C LYS A 38 2.10 0.02 10.44
N VAL A 39 1.78 0.93 9.55
CA VAL A 39 2.51 1.13 8.30
C VAL A 39 3.15 2.52 8.25
N GLY A 40 4.15 2.68 7.40
CA GLY A 40 4.88 3.93 7.24
C GLY A 40 6.32 3.69 6.80
N THR A 41 7.19 4.67 6.98
CA THR A 41 8.60 4.53 6.61
C THR A 41 9.28 3.46 7.46
N ALA A 42 9.93 2.49 6.80
CA ALA A 42 10.73 1.47 7.47
C ALA A 42 11.87 2.10 8.28
N THR A 43 12.03 1.66 9.53
CA THR A 43 13.02 2.19 10.49
C THR A 43 14.09 1.17 10.86
N VAL A 44 13.83 -0.11 10.65
CA VAL A 44 14.72 -1.21 11.05
C VAL A 44 15.79 -1.46 9.98
N ASN A 45 17.04 -1.55 10.42
CA ASN A 45 18.17 -2.02 9.60
C ASN A 45 18.71 -3.32 10.19
N GLY A 46 18.78 -4.38 9.39
CA GLY A 46 19.31 -5.68 9.82
C GLY A 46 18.75 -6.86 9.05
N GLY A 47 19.58 -7.89 8.84
CA GLY A 47 19.21 -9.03 7.99
C GLY A 47 18.86 -8.56 6.57
N PRO A 48 17.71 -8.97 6.00
CA PRO A 48 17.26 -8.49 4.69
C PRO A 48 16.61 -7.09 4.75
N HIS A 49 16.48 -6.49 5.93
CA HIS A 49 15.74 -5.23 6.09
C HIS A 49 16.61 -3.98 6.02
N THR A 50 16.05 -2.95 5.39
CA THR A 50 16.64 -1.62 5.22
C THR A 50 15.62 -0.53 5.53
N SER A 51 16.08 0.60 6.09
CA SER A 51 15.22 1.75 6.39
C SER A 51 14.94 2.63 5.15
N GLY A 52 13.83 3.37 5.17
CA GLY A 52 13.50 4.44 4.21
C GLY A 52 12.36 4.14 3.23
N GLY A 53 12.14 2.87 2.88
CA GLY A 53 11.04 2.43 2.00
C GLY A 53 9.73 2.18 2.75
N ALA A 54 8.73 1.67 2.03
CA ALA A 54 7.47 1.23 2.60
C ALA A 54 7.69 0.11 3.62
N GLY A 55 7.14 0.29 4.82
CA GLY A 55 7.35 -0.62 5.93
C GLY A 55 6.11 -0.87 6.77
N ILE A 56 6.23 -1.94 7.56
CA ILE A 56 5.18 -2.48 8.41
C ILE A 56 5.77 -2.91 9.74
N GLY A 57 5.05 -2.60 10.82
CA GLY A 57 5.29 -3.09 12.17
C GLY A 57 4.06 -3.84 12.66
N VAL A 58 4.28 -4.90 13.44
CA VAL A 58 3.21 -5.63 14.11
C VAL A 58 3.40 -5.57 15.62
N ASN A 59 2.31 -5.68 16.36
CA ASN A 59 2.32 -5.60 17.83
C ASN A 59 3.37 -6.52 18.49
N ALA A 60 3.54 -7.73 17.97
CA ALA A 60 4.44 -8.75 18.53
C ALA A 60 5.93 -8.36 18.47
N THR A 61 6.35 -7.54 17.51
CA THR A 61 7.75 -7.09 17.37
C THR A 61 7.99 -5.70 17.97
N GLY A 62 6.93 -5.06 18.47
CA GLY A 62 6.87 -3.67 18.84
C GLY A 62 6.36 -2.84 17.67
N ILE A 63 5.17 -2.26 17.81
CA ILE A 63 4.38 -1.66 16.73
C ILE A 63 5.10 -0.53 15.94
N ASP A 64 6.08 0.13 16.56
CA ASP A 64 6.89 1.20 15.94
C ASP A 64 8.18 0.70 15.25
N LYS A 65 8.48 -0.60 15.31
CA LYS A 65 9.61 -1.20 14.60
C LYS A 65 9.19 -1.65 13.22
N LEU A 66 9.17 -0.69 12.29
CA LEU A 66 8.73 -0.94 10.92
C LEU A 66 9.88 -1.56 10.12
N VAL A 67 9.68 -2.78 9.64
CA VAL A 67 10.54 -3.45 8.67
C VAL A 67 10.03 -3.17 7.26
N ASN A 68 10.92 -3.05 6.27
CA ASN A 68 10.48 -2.81 4.88
C ASN A 68 9.88 -4.08 4.25
N PHE A 69 8.83 -3.90 3.43
CA PHE A 69 8.16 -5.02 2.73
C PHE A 69 9.11 -5.77 1.80
N GLN A 70 10.01 -5.07 1.10
CA GLN A 70 11.01 -5.70 0.24
C GLN A 70 11.92 -6.67 1.00
N GLY A 71 12.21 -6.42 2.29
CA GLY A 71 12.95 -7.35 3.12
C GLY A 71 12.08 -8.53 3.58
N LEU A 72 10.77 -8.31 3.79
CA LEU A 72 9.83 -9.38 4.14
C LEU A 72 9.69 -10.43 3.05
N THR A 73 9.83 -10.06 1.77
CA THR A 73 9.79 -11.01 0.65
C THR A 73 10.92 -12.06 0.71
N ALA A 74 11.95 -11.86 1.54
CA ALA A 74 13.00 -12.85 1.72
C ALA A 74 12.55 -14.04 2.60
N TYR A 75 11.42 -13.94 3.30
CA TYR A 75 10.94 -14.95 4.25
C TYR A 75 9.81 -15.84 3.71
N GLY A 76 9.34 -15.58 2.50
CA GLY A 76 8.30 -16.37 1.84
C GLY A 76 8.36 -16.19 0.34
N ALA A 77 8.02 -17.23 -0.41
CA ALA A 77 7.81 -17.10 -1.84
C ALA A 77 6.42 -16.52 -2.10
N LYS A 78 6.30 -15.71 -3.15
CA LYS A 78 5.00 -15.37 -3.70
C LYS A 78 4.37 -16.60 -4.36
N ASP A 79 3.06 -16.71 -4.27
CA ASP A 79 2.28 -17.73 -4.95
C ASP A 79 2.08 -17.40 -6.45
N ALA A 80 1.24 -18.19 -7.13
CA ALA A 80 0.92 -17.97 -8.54
C ALA A 80 0.04 -16.74 -8.81
N GLN A 81 -0.40 -16.04 -7.76
CA GLN A 81 -1.21 -14.82 -7.79
C GLN A 81 -0.38 -13.59 -7.39
N ASP A 82 0.94 -13.75 -7.27
CA ASP A 82 1.88 -12.73 -6.83
C ASP A 82 1.65 -12.24 -5.39
N VAL A 83 1.00 -13.05 -4.54
CA VAL A 83 0.80 -12.77 -3.11
C VAL A 83 1.86 -13.50 -2.29
N TYR A 84 2.54 -12.76 -1.41
CA TYR A 84 3.42 -13.31 -0.39
C TYR A 84 2.61 -13.72 0.84
N THR A 85 2.77 -14.97 1.25
CA THR A 85 2.22 -15.46 2.52
C THR A 85 3.33 -15.77 3.51
N LEU A 86 3.27 -15.13 4.69
CA LEU A 86 4.11 -15.47 5.84
C LEU A 86 3.21 -16.02 6.93
N ASN A 87 3.42 -17.28 7.34
CA ASN A 87 2.50 -18.00 8.22
C ASN A 87 3.15 -18.32 9.57
N PHE A 88 3.08 -17.38 10.51
CA PHE A 88 3.66 -17.48 11.84
C PHE A 88 2.60 -17.22 12.94
N PRO A 89 1.52 -18.01 12.98
CA PRO A 89 0.39 -17.77 13.86
C PRO A 89 0.80 -17.81 15.33
N TYR A 90 0.00 -17.19 16.20
CA TYR A 90 0.25 -17.09 17.64
C TYR A 90 0.25 -18.45 18.38
N THR A 91 -0.17 -19.51 17.70
CA THR A 91 -0.08 -20.88 18.21
C THR A 91 0.33 -21.81 17.08
N GLY A 92 1.28 -22.70 17.36
CA GLY A 92 1.73 -23.71 16.40
C GLY A 92 2.85 -23.26 15.45
N SER A 93 3.35 -22.02 15.59
CA SER A 93 4.58 -21.58 14.93
C SER A 93 5.84 -22.25 15.55
N PRO A 94 6.95 -22.37 14.80
CA PRO A 94 8.23 -22.78 15.38
C PRO A 94 8.86 -21.67 16.21
N THR A 95 9.42 -22.00 17.37
CA THR A 95 9.94 -21.05 18.39
C THR A 95 10.90 -19.98 17.88
N SER A 96 11.58 -20.21 16.76
CA SER A 96 12.45 -19.20 16.15
C SER A 96 11.71 -18.01 15.53
N HIS A 97 10.41 -18.15 15.26
CA HIS A 97 9.55 -17.15 14.62
C HIS A 97 8.13 -17.18 15.23
N ASP A 98 8.03 -17.35 16.56
CA ASP A 98 6.72 -17.45 17.23
C ASP A 98 5.99 -16.09 17.24
N ASN A 99 4.67 -16.18 17.09
CA ASN A 99 3.71 -15.10 17.36
C ASN A 99 3.86 -13.85 16.49
N LEU A 100 4.35 -13.97 15.26
CA LEU A 100 4.40 -12.83 14.33
C LEU A 100 3.06 -12.59 13.63
N GLY A 101 2.16 -13.56 13.66
CA GLY A 101 0.89 -13.59 12.93
C GLY A 101 1.06 -14.11 11.50
N VAL A 102 -0.02 -14.00 10.74
CA VAL A 102 -0.13 -14.46 9.36
C VAL A 102 -0.34 -13.26 8.47
N PHE A 103 0.52 -13.11 7.47
CA PHE A 103 0.51 -12.01 6.50
C PHE A 103 0.13 -12.56 5.13
N ASN A 104 -0.73 -11.85 4.41
CA ASN A 104 -0.92 -12.00 2.97
C ASN A 104 -0.76 -10.61 2.35
N PHE A 105 0.25 -10.41 1.50
CA PHE A 105 0.52 -9.10 0.92
C PHE A 105 1.05 -9.18 -0.51
N ALA A 106 0.74 -8.16 -1.30
CA ALA A 106 1.12 -8.06 -2.69
C ALA A 106 1.82 -6.72 -2.97
N GLN A 107 2.73 -6.74 -3.94
CA GLN A 107 3.35 -5.55 -4.51
C GLN A 107 2.43 -4.97 -5.58
N VAL A 108 2.29 -3.65 -5.64
CA VAL A 108 1.58 -2.96 -6.73
C VAL A 108 2.57 -2.71 -7.87
N GLY A 109 2.33 -3.39 -9.00
CA GLY A 109 3.22 -3.35 -10.15
C GLY A 109 4.64 -3.81 -9.78
N THR A 110 5.62 -2.93 -9.99
CA THR A 110 7.02 -3.14 -9.57
C THR A 110 7.51 -2.08 -8.59
N SER A 111 6.60 -1.26 -8.06
CA SER A 111 6.90 -0.11 -7.22
C SER A 111 7.03 -0.51 -5.75
N ASP A 112 7.65 0.34 -4.93
CA ASP A 112 7.67 0.15 -3.46
C ASP A 112 6.32 0.59 -2.86
N VAL A 113 5.25 -0.06 -3.32
CA VAL A 113 3.84 0.16 -2.95
C VAL A 113 3.23 -1.21 -2.71
N TRP A 114 2.57 -1.37 -1.57
CA TRP A 114 2.19 -2.66 -1.01
C TRP A 114 0.81 -2.61 -0.39
N VAL A 115 0.09 -3.72 -0.50
CA VAL A 115 -1.25 -3.90 0.05
C VAL A 115 -1.33 -5.27 0.70
N GLY A 116 -2.14 -5.42 1.74
CA GLY A 116 -2.28 -6.72 2.37
C GLY A 116 -3.18 -6.76 3.58
N GLU A 117 -3.18 -7.93 4.18
CA GLU A 117 -3.83 -8.22 5.44
C GLU A 117 -2.88 -8.94 6.39
N TRP A 118 -3.15 -8.78 7.68
CA TRP A 118 -2.51 -9.50 8.76
C TRP A 118 -3.55 -10.02 9.73
N SER A 119 -3.32 -11.17 10.35
CA SER A 119 -4.10 -11.67 11.49
C SER A 119 -3.22 -12.46 12.46
N ALA A 120 -3.64 -12.60 13.71
CA ALA A 120 -2.85 -13.32 14.72
C ALA A 120 -2.81 -14.83 14.43
N TYR A 121 -3.89 -15.39 13.88
CA TYR A 121 -4.06 -16.83 13.72
C TYR A 121 -4.19 -17.30 12.26
N GLY A 122 -4.40 -16.41 11.28
CA GLY A 122 -4.55 -16.80 9.87
C GLY A 122 -5.86 -17.55 9.57
N THR A 123 -6.88 -17.38 10.40
CA THR A 123 -8.19 -18.02 10.24
C THR A 123 -9.23 -17.00 9.82
N SER A 124 -10.17 -17.40 8.95
CA SER A 124 -11.31 -16.56 8.59
C SER A 124 -12.10 -16.14 9.85
N GLY A 125 -12.52 -14.88 9.89
CA GLY A 125 -13.24 -14.31 11.05
C GLY A 125 -12.37 -13.99 12.26
N ASP A 126 -11.03 -14.06 12.14
CA ASP A 126 -10.12 -13.60 13.20
C ASP A 126 -10.37 -12.11 13.51
N SER A 127 -10.76 -11.83 14.75
CA SER A 127 -11.04 -10.46 15.23
C SER A 127 -9.82 -9.53 15.20
N THR A 128 -8.60 -10.07 15.11
CA THR A 128 -7.40 -9.25 14.97
C THR A 128 -7.09 -8.93 13.51
N ARG A 129 -7.86 -9.47 12.55
CA ARG A 129 -7.57 -9.27 11.13
C ARG A 129 -7.58 -7.78 10.83
N THR A 130 -6.54 -7.35 10.13
CA THR A 130 -6.22 -5.95 9.88
C THR A 130 -5.76 -5.83 8.44
N VAL A 131 -6.46 -5.04 7.65
CA VAL A 131 -6.04 -4.68 6.29
C VAL A 131 -5.22 -3.39 6.29
N TYR A 132 -4.31 -3.25 5.33
CA TYR A 132 -3.40 -2.12 5.23
C TYR A 132 -2.94 -1.88 3.80
N TYR A 133 -2.44 -0.68 3.56
CA TYR A 133 -1.63 -0.34 2.39
C TYR A 133 -0.50 0.62 2.78
N ALA A 134 0.61 0.60 2.05
CA ALA A 134 1.73 1.51 2.25
C ALA A 134 2.55 1.66 0.97
N GLY A 135 3.02 2.85 0.68
CA GLY A 135 3.88 3.05 -0.49
C GLY A 135 4.83 4.23 -0.35
N ALA A 136 6.01 4.10 -0.94
CA ALA A 136 6.92 5.20 -1.17
C ALA A 136 6.48 6.02 -2.39
N ASN A 137 7.01 7.24 -2.52
CA ASN A 137 6.67 8.19 -3.59
C ASN A 137 5.16 8.49 -3.63
N ALA A 138 4.56 8.70 -2.46
CA ALA A 138 3.19 9.20 -2.39
C ALA A 138 3.09 10.54 -3.12
N ASP A 139 2.09 10.64 -3.98
CA ASP A 139 1.82 11.89 -4.68
C ASP A 139 1.29 12.93 -3.70
N THR A 140 1.60 14.20 -3.96
CA THR A 140 1.10 15.33 -3.16
C THR A 140 0.10 16.20 -3.92
N SER A 141 -0.25 15.77 -5.14
CA SER A 141 -1.22 16.44 -6.00
C SER A 141 -1.71 15.51 -7.11
N VAL A 142 -2.88 15.84 -7.67
CA VAL A 142 -3.47 15.18 -8.83
C VAL A 142 -3.76 16.17 -9.95
N PRO A 143 -3.92 15.72 -11.21
CA PRO A 143 -4.47 16.54 -12.27
C PRO A 143 -5.85 17.09 -11.92
N THR A 144 -6.28 18.16 -12.59
CA THR A 144 -7.63 18.72 -12.46
C THR A 144 -8.56 18.35 -13.63
N SER A 145 -8.09 17.48 -14.52
CA SER A 145 -8.86 16.97 -15.65
C SER A 145 -8.34 15.62 -16.11
N GLY A 146 -9.15 14.93 -16.92
CA GLY A 146 -8.84 13.61 -17.46
C GLY A 146 -9.26 12.47 -16.54
N THR A 147 -9.11 11.26 -17.05
CA THR A 147 -9.45 10.02 -16.36
C THR A 147 -8.26 9.06 -16.39
N ALA A 148 -8.21 8.14 -15.44
CA ALA A 148 -7.30 7.00 -15.43
C ALA A 148 -8.06 5.75 -14.95
N THR A 149 -7.78 4.61 -15.58
CA THR A 149 -8.28 3.31 -15.14
C THR A 149 -7.11 2.52 -14.56
N TYR A 150 -7.37 1.83 -13.46
CA TYR A 150 -6.41 0.99 -12.76
C TYR A 150 -6.95 -0.44 -12.78
N THR A 151 -6.13 -1.39 -13.23
CA THR A 151 -6.38 -2.80 -13.00
C THR A 151 -5.96 -3.13 -11.56
N VAL A 152 -6.91 -3.57 -10.75
CA VAL A 152 -6.76 -3.68 -9.28
C VAL A 152 -6.92 -5.12 -8.82
N VAL A 153 -6.02 -5.51 -7.92
CA VAL A 153 -6.11 -6.73 -7.12
C VAL A 153 -6.51 -6.36 -5.69
N GLY A 154 -7.35 -7.18 -5.05
CA GLY A 154 -7.73 -7.02 -3.65
C GLY A 154 -7.52 -8.28 -2.82
N ILE A 155 -7.26 -8.06 -1.54
CA ILE A 155 -6.97 -9.07 -0.53
C ILE A 155 -8.01 -8.96 0.58
N ASN A 156 -8.77 -10.04 0.77
CA ASN A 156 -9.69 -10.26 1.88
C ASN A 156 -9.73 -11.76 2.18
N ASN A 157 -9.40 -12.15 3.41
CA ASN A 157 -9.40 -13.53 3.88
C ASN A 157 -8.73 -14.48 2.85
N TYR A 158 -7.56 -14.08 2.37
CA TYR A 158 -6.91 -14.75 1.24
C TYR A 158 -6.45 -16.14 1.64
N ASP A 159 -6.86 -17.14 0.86
CA ASP A 159 -6.64 -18.57 1.16
C ASP A 159 -5.53 -19.21 0.31
N GLY A 160 -4.77 -18.41 -0.45
CA GLY A 160 -3.70 -18.89 -1.33
C GLY A 160 -4.22 -19.42 -2.68
N THR A 161 -5.47 -19.14 -3.04
CA THR A 161 -6.05 -19.57 -4.32
C THR A 161 -6.46 -18.38 -5.19
N ALA A 162 -6.39 -18.57 -6.50
CA ALA A 162 -6.93 -17.61 -7.47
C ALA A 162 -8.43 -17.32 -7.28
N ALA A 163 -9.18 -18.21 -6.61
CA ALA A 163 -10.61 -18.04 -6.39
C ALA A 163 -10.94 -17.08 -5.24
N SER A 164 -10.02 -16.89 -4.29
CA SER A 164 -10.18 -15.93 -3.19
C SER A 164 -9.66 -14.53 -3.52
N LEU A 165 -8.75 -14.40 -4.51
CA LEU A 165 -8.22 -13.11 -4.95
C LEU A 165 -9.31 -12.23 -5.60
N LEU A 166 -9.47 -11.01 -5.12
CA LEU A 166 -10.39 -10.05 -5.74
C LEU A 166 -9.69 -9.39 -6.93
N ASN A 167 -10.40 -9.26 -8.04
CA ASN A 167 -9.92 -8.61 -9.25
C ASN A 167 -10.98 -7.62 -9.75
N GLY A 168 -10.56 -6.52 -10.35
CA GLY A 168 -11.47 -5.56 -10.93
C GLY A 168 -10.78 -4.32 -11.46
N THR A 169 -11.56 -3.28 -11.68
CA THR A 169 -11.05 -1.98 -12.14
C THR A 169 -11.58 -0.86 -11.28
N LEU A 170 -10.72 0.12 -11.03
CA LEU A 170 -11.09 1.40 -10.44
C LEU A 170 -10.81 2.51 -11.45
N THR A 171 -11.73 3.46 -11.57
CA THR A 171 -11.60 4.61 -12.46
C THR A 171 -11.50 5.87 -11.62
N ALA A 172 -10.39 6.58 -11.75
CA ALA A 172 -10.18 7.92 -11.26
C ALA A 172 -10.65 8.91 -12.32
N ASP A 173 -11.65 9.73 -12.01
CA ASP A 173 -12.02 10.91 -12.77
C ASP A 173 -11.48 12.14 -12.04
N PHE A 174 -10.39 12.69 -12.55
CA PHE A 174 -9.72 13.84 -11.96
C PHE A 174 -10.47 15.16 -12.21
N ALA A 175 -11.33 15.20 -13.23
CA ALA A 175 -12.20 16.36 -13.46
C ALA A 175 -13.36 16.39 -12.46
N ALA A 176 -13.95 15.23 -12.19
CA ALA A 176 -15.00 15.07 -11.19
C ALA A 176 -14.47 14.96 -9.74
N ALA A 177 -13.17 14.74 -9.59
CA ALA A 177 -12.51 14.43 -8.31
C ALA A 177 -13.12 13.20 -7.61
N THR A 178 -13.35 12.12 -8.38
CA THR A 178 -13.96 10.88 -7.87
C THR A 178 -13.22 9.63 -8.28
N LEU A 179 -13.15 8.66 -7.37
CA LEU A 179 -12.74 7.28 -7.61
C LEU A 179 -13.97 6.37 -7.51
N THR A 180 -14.20 5.54 -8.53
CA THR A 180 -15.33 4.61 -8.58
C THR A 180 -14.88 3.25 -9.10
N GLY A 181 -15.64 2.19 -8.79
CA GLY A 181 -15.37 0.86 -9.33
C GLY A 181 -15.64 -0.25 -8.32
N SER A 182 -15.27 -1.46 -8.68
CA SER A 182 -15.48 -2.64 -7.85
C SER A 182 -14.46 -3.72 -8.13
N ILE A 183 -14.21 -4.55 -7.12
CA ILE A 183 -13.36 -5.73 -7.16
C ILE A 183 -14.16 -6.94 -6.68
N ALA A 184 -13.96 -8.10 -7.28
CA ALA A 184 -14.69 -9.32 -6.95
C ALA A 184 -13.82 -10.56 -7.11
N ASN A 185 -14.11 -11.59 -6.32
CA ASN A 185 -13.52 -12.91 -6.49
C ASN A 185 -14.55 -13.92 -7.00
N THR A 186 -14.10 -15.10 -7.44
CA THR A 186 -14.98 -16.11 -8.04
C THR A 186 -15.75 -16.93 -7.01
N ASN A 187 -15.38 -16.83 -5.73
CA ASN A 187 -16.18 -17.32 -4.59
C ASN A 187 -17.44 -16.46 -4.34
N GLY A 188 -17.61 -15.36 -5.08
CA GLY A 188 -18.80 -14.52 -5.06
C GLY A 188 -18.73 -13.35 -4.09
N PHE A 189 -17.60 -13.13 -3.41
CA PHE A 189 -17.39 -11.92 -2.62
C PHE A 189 -17.00 -10.75 -3.53
N ALA A 190 -17.58 -9.58 -3.30
CA ALA A 190 -17.25 -8.37 -4.04
C ALA A 190 -17.34 -7.12 -3.16
N VAL A 191 -16.50 -6.13 -3.46
CA VAL A 191 -16.47 -4.82 -2.82
C VAL A 191 -16.61 -3.76 -3.90
N ASN A 192 -17.55 -2.83 -3.71
CA ASN A 192 -17.69 -1.62 -4.52
C ASN A 192 -17.26 -0.42 -3.66
N VAL A 193 -16.32 0.38 -4.16
CA VAL A 193 -15.78 1.54 -3.42
C VAL A 193 -16.74 2.74 -3.38
N GLY A 194 -17.91 2.61 -4.00
CA GLY A 194 -18.90 3.66 -4.10
C GLY A 194 -18.42 4.81 -4.99
N THR A 195 -18.52 6.03 -4.48
CA THR A 195 -18.00 7.24 -5.12
C THR A 195 -17.14 7.97 -4.11
N ALA A 196 -15.90 7.51 -3.99
CA ALA A 196 -14.92 8.10 -3.08
C ALA A 196 -14.38 9.41 -3.68
N ALA A 197 -14.11 10.40 -2.83
CA ALA A 197 -13.57 11.69 -3.25
C ALA A 197 -12.05 11.59 -3.43
N ILE A 198 -11.54 12.12 -4.54
CA ILE A 198 -10.11 12.35 -4.76
C ILE A 198 -9.77 13.73 -4.22
N ASN A 199 -8.86 13.78 -3.23
CA ASN A 199 -8.45 15.02 -2.59
C ASN A 199 -7.28 15.67 -3.33
N SER A 200 -7.08 16.97 -3.10
CA SER A 200 -6.02 17.74 -3.77
C SER A 200 -4.60 17.32 -3.39
N ASP A 201 -4.44 16.59 -2.28
CA ASP A 201 -3.18 16.01 -1.82
C ASP A 201 -2.95 14.58 -2.33
N ALA A 202 -3.77 14.14 -3.30
CA ALA A 202 -3.74 12.81 -3.90
C ALA A 202 -4.13 11.65 -2.98
N SER A 203 -4.66 11.94 -1.78
CA SER A 203 -5.41 10.96 -1.00
C SER A 203 -6.82 10.75 -1.59
N VAL A 204 -7.46 9.64 -1.23
CA VAL A 204 -8.84 9.31 -1.58
C VAL A 204 -9.58 8.93 -0.32
N SER A 205 -10.77 9.49 -0.11
CA SER A 205 -11.62 9.20 1.05
C SER A 205 -13.09 9.02 0.66
N GLY A 206 -13.77 8.04 1.25
CA GLY A 206 -15.20 7.80 1.05
C GLY A 206 -15.80 7.03 2.23
N SER A 207 -17.13 6.93 2.31
CA SER A 207 -17.82 6.25 3.43
C SER A 207 -19.09 5.52 3.00
N ASN A 208 -19.25 5.27 1.69
CA ASN A 208 -20.42 4.63 1.10
C ASN A 208 -20.08 3.34 0.35
N ALA A 209 -18.93 2.73 0.65
CA ALA A 209 -18.58 1.44 0.07
C ALA A 209 -19.55 0.35 0.53
N THR A 210 -19.69 -0.68 -0.29
CA THR A 210 -20.57 -1.83 -0.02
C THR A 210 -19.86 -3.13 -0.33
N ALA A 211 -20.15 -4.17 0.44
CA ALA A 211 -19.71 -5.53 0.17
C ALA A 211 -20.91 -6.44 -0.11
N THR A 212 -20.74 -7.36 -1.06
CA THR A 212 -21.74 -8.38 -1.39
C THR A 212 -21.15 -9.77 -1.35
N GLN A 213 -21.94 -10.75 -0.92
CA GLN A 213 -21.65 -12.17 -1.03
C GLN A 213 -22.68 -12.83 -1.93
N SER A 214 -22.23 -13.38 -3.05
CA SER A 214 -23.07 -14.00 -4.08
C SER A 214 -24.25 -13.09 -4.50
N GLY A 215 -23.97 -11.79 -4.64
CA GLY A 215 -24.93 -10.76 -5.03
C GLY A 215 -25.83 -10.22 -3.91
N SER A 216 -25.77 -10.77 -2.69
CA SER A 216 -26.50 -10.24 -1.53
C SER A 216 -25.64 -9.24 -0.76
N LEU A 217 -26.21 -8.08 -0.39
CA LEU A 217 -25.53 -7.09 0.44
C LEU A 217 -25.20 -7.67 1.83
N VAL A 218 -23.92 -7.68 2.20
CA VAL A 218 -23.45 -8.19 3.51
C VAL A 218 -22.81 -7.11 4.37
N ALA A 219 -22.30 -6.02 3.77
CA ALA A 219 -21.85 -4.84 4.49
C ALA A 219 -22.07 -3.56 3.67
N TYR A 220 -22.20 -2.44 4.36
CA TYR A 220 -22.46 -1.12 3.79
C TYR A 220 -21.85 -0.04 4.68
N ASN A 221 -21.79 1.19 4.18
CA ASN A 221 -21.11 2.32 4.84
C ASN A 221 -19.63 2.02 5.15
N GLY A 222 -18.95 1.30 4.25
CA GLY A 222 -17.52 1.08 4.40
C GLY A 222 -16.74 2.36 4.12
N ASP A 223 -15.75 2.63 4.96
CA ASP A 223 -14.82 3.74 4.82
C ASP A 223 -13.72 3.35 3.84
N VAL A 224 -13.55 4.17 2.80
CA VAL A 224 -12.51 4.02 1.79
C VAL A 224 -11.38 4.97 2.15
N SER A 225 -10.16 4.44 2.23
CA SER A 225 -8.93 5.24 2.29
C SER A 225 -7.95 4.74 1.24
N ALA A 226 -7.43 5.63 0.41
CA ALA A 226 -6.43 5.29 -0.60
C ALA A 226 -5.49 6.47 -0.88
N GLN A 227 -4.42 6.18 -1.63
CA GLN A 227 -3.41 7.15 -2.01
C GLN A 227 -2.91 6.85 -3.42
N PHE A 228 -2.72 7.89 -4.24
CA PHE A 228 -1.98 7.77 -5.50
C PHE A 228 -0.47 7.87 -5.26
N TYR A 229 0.28 7.10 -6.05
CA TYR A 229 1.74 7.03 -5.99
C TYR A 229 2.35 7.14 -7.38
N ASN A 230 3.64 7.50 -7.41
CA ASN A 230 4.49 7.46 -8.61
C ASN A 230 3.93 8.28 -9.78
N GLY A 231 3.37 9.46 -9.51
CA GLY A 231 2.74 10.31 -10.53
C GLY A 231 1.43 9.72 -11.04
N GLN A 232 0.61 9.19 -10.12
CA GLN A 232 -0.65 8.51 -10.37
C GLN A 232 -0.51 7.23 -11.23
N ALA A 233 0.71 6.69 -11.36
CA ALA A 233 0.92 5.42 -12.04
C ALA A 233 0.40 4.24 -11.21
N ASP A 234 0.41 4.38 -9.89
CA ASP A 234 -0.06 3.35 -8.95
C ASP A 234 -1.10 3.94 -7.98
N LEU A 235 -2.01 3.07 -7.51
CA LEU A 235 -3.03 3.35 -6.51
C LEU A 235 -3.03 2.21 -5.50
N ALA A 236 -3.06 2.53 -4.21
CA ALA A 236 -3.24 1.55 -3.15
C ALA A 236 -4.17 2.11 -2.06
N GLY A 237 -4.97 1.24 -1.46
CA GLY A 237 -5.98 1.61 -0.49
C GLY A 237 -6.56 0.44 0.28
N LEU A 238 -7.55 0.74 1.11
CA LEU A 238 -8.37 -0.20 1.83
C LEU A 238 -9.82 0.25 1.89
N VAL A 239 -10.71 -0.70 2.12
CA VAL A 239 -12.08 -0.47 2.58
C VAL A 239 -12.23 -1.11 3.96
N ASP A 240 -12.63 -0.32 4.95
CA ASP A 240 -12.89 -0.71 6.33
C ASP A 240 -14.40 -0.71 6.59
N PHE A 241 -14.94 -1.85 7.01
CA PHE A 241 -16.36 -2.00 7.32
C PHE A 241 -16.58 -2.12 8.83
N ALA A 242 -17.86 -2.17 9.24
CA ALA A 242 -18.16 -2.46 10.63
C ALA A 242 -17.66 -3.86 11.02
N GLY A 243 -16.54 -3.88 11.73
CA GLY A 243 -15.89 -5.08 12.20
C GLY A 243 -15.04 -5.77 11.12
N THR A 244 -14.39 -6.83 11.57
CA THR A 244 -13.45 -7.66 10.83
C THR A 244 -13.80 -7.95 9.38
N GLU A 245 -14.83 -8.77 9.20
CA GLU A 245 -14.95 -9.82 8.17
C GLU A 245 -14.75 -9.38 6.72
N TYR A 246 -15.20 -8.17 6.38
CA TYR A 246 -15.29 -7.71 4.98
C TYR A 246 -14.26 -6.65 4.61
N ASP A 247 -13.42 -6.24 5.57
CA ASP A 247 -12.30 -5.34 5.32
C ASP A 247 -11.41 -5.87 4.21
N THR A 248 -11.06 -5.01 3.26
CA THR A 248 -10.37 -5.40 2.04
C THR A 248 -9.30 -4.39 1.69
N ALA A 249 -8.04 -4.83 1.58
CA ALA A 249 -6.98 -4.01 0.98
C ALA A 249 -7.02 -4.17 -0.54
N PHE A 250 -6.65 -3.12 -1.28
CA PHE A 250 -6.61 -3.16 -2.74
C PHE A 250 -5.48 -2.32 -3.30
N GLY A 251 -4.90 -2.75 -4.41
CA GLY A 251 -3.83 -2.05 -5.11
C GLY A 251 -3.80 -2.36 -6.59
N GLY A 252 -3.40 -1.39 -7.39
CA GLY A 252 -3.34 -1.53 -8.84
C GLY A 252 -2.51 -0.47 -9.54
N SER A 253 -2.10 -0.80 -10.75
CA SER A 253 -1.36 0.10 -11.63
C SER A 253 -2.28 0.60 -12.74
N LYS A 254 -1.99 1.79 -13.23
CA LYS A 254 -2.70 2.42 -14.34
C LYS A 254 -2.49 1.60 -15.63
N ASP A 255 -3.58 1.43 -16.39
CA ASP A 255 -3.57 0.77 -17.70
C ASP A 255 -2.83 1.56 -18.80
#